data_AF-A0AAD4IWN4-F1
#
_entry.id   AF-A0AAD4IWN4-F1
#
_cell.length_a   1.000
_cell.length_b   1.000
_cell.length_c   1.000
_cell.angle_alpha   90.00
_cell.angle_beta   90.00
_cell.angle_gamma   90.00
#
_symmetry.space_group_name_H-M   'P 1'
#
loop_
_entity.id
_entity.type
_entity.pdbx_description
1 polymer ?
#
loop_
_entity_poly.entity_id
_entity_poly.type
_entity_poly.pdbx_seq_one_letter_code
_entity_poly.pdbx_strand_id
1 'polypeptide(L)'
;MNGQVNPNMLCRCEVRAALRTSWTPDNPGRRFLCCPRSGIDSCGFWTWYDPVMCARARAIIPGLLRRINGAEAEVVALKKNKKKLWLFNILLCIILLWKLMY
;
A
#
# COMPACT_ATOMS: atom_id res chain seq x y z
N MET A 1 -0.10 29.16 -8.44
CA MET A 1 0.80 29.01 -9.61
C MET A 1 1.16 27.54 -9.74
N ASN A 2 0.48 26.80 -10.62
CA ASN A 2 0.78 25.39 -10.87
C ASN A 2 1.96 25.32 -11.85
N GLY A 3 3.16 25.62 -11.35
CA GLY A 3 4.39 25.41 -12.11
C GLY A 3 4.62 23.90 -12.20
N GLN A 4 4.49 23.34 -13.41
CA GLN A 4 4.83 21.93 -13.63
C GLN A 4 6.30 21.73 -13.32
N VAL A 5 6.61 20.83 -12.38
CA VAL A 5 7.99 20.52 -12.01
C VAL A 5 8.64 19.72 -13.14
N ASN A 6 9.78 20.21 -13.63
CA ASN A 6 10.50 19.56 -14.73
C ASN A 6 10.93 18.13 -14.32
N PRO A 7 10.50 17.08 -15.04
CA PRO A 7 10.89 15.69 -14.72
C PRO A 7 12.40 15.43 -14.92
N ASN A 8 13.10 16.30 -15.65
CA ASN A 8 14.55 16.25 -15.86
C ASN A 8 15.34 17.15 -14.89
N MET A 9 14.73 17.58 -13.78
CA MET A 9 15.40 18.42 -12.79
C MET A 9 16.66 17.74 -12.23
N LEU A 10 17.76 18.49 -12.16
CA LEU A 10 18.99 18.04 -11.52
C LEU A 10 18.96 18.39 -10.03
N CYS A 11 19.53 17.51 -9.21
CA CYS A 11 19.81 17.84 -7.81
C CYS A 11 21.10 18.68 -7.70
N ARG A 12 21.48 19.08 -6.47
CA ARG A 12 22.72 19.84 -6.23
C ARG A 12 24.02 19.08 -6.52
N CYS A 13 23.95 17.77 -6.79
CA CYS A 13 25.10 17.00 -7.27
C CYS A 13 25.18 16.96 -8.80
N GLU A 14 24.37 17.77 -9.49
CA GLU A 14 24.29 17.83 -10.96
C GLU A 14 23.86 16.51 -11.64
N VAL A 15 23.31 15.58 -10.86
CA VAL A 15 22.70 14.35 -11.37
C VAL A 15 21.18 14.48 -11.39
N ARG A 16 20.54 13.76 -12.33
CA ARG A 16 19.07 13.72 -12.46
C ARG A 16 18.42 13.30 -11.13
N ALA A 17 17.46 14.10 -10.67
CA ALA A 17 16.69 13.79 -9.48
C ALA A 17 15.83 12.54 -9.71
N ALA A 18 15.73 11.69 -8.68
CA ALA A 18 14.90 10.49 -8.71
C ALA A 18 13.46 10.86 -8.35
N LEU A 19 12.50 10.42 -9.17
CA LEU A 19 11.08 10.50 -8.87
C LEU A 19 10.69 9.36 -7.93
N ARG A 20 10.17 9.69 -6.75
CA ARG A 20 9.73 8.75 -5.72
C ARG A 20 8.30 9.05 -5.28
N THR A 21 7.64 8.05 -4.70
CA THR A 21 6.27 8.17 -4.18
C THR A 21 6.29 8.15 -2.66
N SER A 22 5.59 9.10 -2.03
CA SER A 22 5.36 9.11 -0.60
C SER A 22 4.29 8.08 -0.22
N TRP A 23 4.58 7.31 0.82
CA TRP A 23 3.64 6.34 1.41
C TRP A 23 3.27 6.72 2.85
N THR A 24 3.51 7.97 3.22
CA THR A 24 3.09 8.48 4.54
C THR A 24 1.56 8.62 4.61
N PRO A 25 0.94 8.50 5.79
CA PRO A 25 -0.50 8.67 5.96
C PRO A 25 -1.01 10.04 5.48
N ASP A 26 -0.19 11.08 5.60
CA ASP A 26 -0.57 12.46 5.23
C ASP A 26 -0.41 12.76 3.74
N ASN A 27 0.47 12.02 3.04
CA ASN A 27 0.75 12.21 1.62
C ASN A 27 0.81 10.86 0.88
N PRO A 28 -0.24 10.02 0.95
CA PRO A 28 -0.24 8.72 0.29
C PRO A 28 -0.27 8.91 -1.21
N GLY A 29 0.63 8.23 -1.93
CA GLY A 29 0.68 8.24 -3.39
C GLY A 29 1.23 9.52 -4.01
N ARG A 30 1.61 10.54 -3.22
CA ARG A 30 2.10 11.81 -3.75
C ARG A 30 3.57 11.72 -4.14
N ARG A 31 3.90 12.11 -5.37
CA ARG A 31 5.28 12.00 -5.88
C ARG A 31 6.13 13.22 -5.55
N PHE A 32 7.40 12.97 -5.30
CA PHE A 32 8.44 13.97 -5.05
C PHE A 32 9.71 13.61 -5.82
N LEU A 33 10.51 14.62 -6.18
CA LEU A 33 11.85 14.46 -6.71
C LEU A 33 12.85 14.59 -5.57
N CYS A 34 13.87 13.72 -5.53
CA CYS A 34 14.95 13.82 -4.55
C CYS A 34 16.31 13.50 -5.15
N CYS A 35 17.38 13.81 -4.41
CA CYS A 35 18.72 13.31 -4.77
C CYS A 35 18.69 11.77 -4.89
N PRO A 36 19.26 11.18 -5.95
CA PRO A 36 19.33 9.72 -6.06
C PRO A 36 20.32 9.10 -5.08
N ARG A 37 21.32 9.87 -4.62
CA ARG A 37 22.29 9.44 -3.60
C ARG A 37 21.65 9.44 -2.21
N SER A 38 22.14 8.56 -1.34
CA SER A 38 21.65 8.33 0.03
C SER A 38 22.72 8.62 1.08
N GLY A 39 22.31 8.81 2.33
CA GLY A 39 23.24 9.01 3.45
C GLY A 39 24.08 10.28 3.29
N ILE A 40 25.36 10.20 3.68
CA ILE A 40 26.29 11.33 3.66
C ILE A 40 26.58 11.84 2.23
N ASP A 41 26.41 10.99 1.22
CA ASP A 41 26.61 11.33 -0.19
C ASP A 41 25.42 12.07 -0.82
N SER A 42 24.29 12.13 -0.10
CA SER A 42 23.11 12.86 -0.54
C SER A 42 23.30 14.34 -0.35
N CYS A 43 23.03 15.14 -1.38
CA CYS A 43 23.01 16.59 -1.20
C CYS A 43 21.75 17.09 -0.48
N GLY A 44 20.79 16.21 -0.12
CA GLY A 44 19.54 16.59 0.53
C GLY A 44 18.55 17.34 -0.36
N PHE A 45 18.73 17.30 -1.69
CA PHE A 45 17.75 17.87 -2.62
C PHE A 45 16.40 17.14 -2.50
N TRP A 46 15.32 17.91 -2.42
CA TRP A 46 13.95 17.40 -2.38
C TRP A 46 12.95 18.46 -2.86
N THR A 47 11.95 18.07 -3.64
CA THR A 47 10.80 18.91 -4.01
C THR A 47 9.58 18.08 -4.37
N TRP A 48 8.37 18.60 -4.18
CA TRP A 48 7.15 17.93 -4.61
C TRP A 48 7.00 17.94 -6.12
N TYR A 49 6.72 16.78 -6.72
CA TYR A 49 6.40 16.66 -8.14
C TYR A 49 4.91 16.89 -8.37
N ASP A 50 4.09 16.19 -7.58
CA ASP A 50 2.65 16.37 -7.61
C ASP A 50 2.22 17.58 -6.76
N PRO A 51 1.20 18.34 -7.21
CA PRO A 51 0.65 19.43 -6.41
C PRO A 51 0.09 18.92 -5.08
N VAL A 52 -0.15 19.84 -4.16
CA VAL A 52 -0.77 19.50 -2.88
C VAL A 52 -2.15 18.91 -3.15
N MET A 53 -2.43 17.72 -2.60
CA MET A 53 -3.77 17.15 -2.67
C MET A 53 -4.78 18.07 -1.99
N CYS A 54 -5.97 18.19 -2.59
CA CYS A 54 -7.03 19.01 -2.01
C CYS A 54 -7.40 18.51 -0.60
N ALA A 55 -7.83 19.43 0.28
CA ALA A 55 -8.13 19.12 1.68
C ALA A 55 -9.14 17.97 1.82
N ARG A 56 -10.13 17.93 0.93
CA ARG A 56 -11.12 16.86 0.86
C ARG A 56 -10.48 15.49 0.59
N ALA A 57 -9.59 15.39 -0.39
CA ALA A 57 -8.92 14.12 -0.71
C ALA A 57 -8.06 13.64 0.45
N ARG A 58 -7.34 14.55 1.10
CA ARG A 58 -6.50 14.25 2.28
C ARG A 58 -7.32 13.73 3.47
N ALA A 59 -8.55 14.20 3.63
CA ALA A 59 -9.45 13.72 4.67
C ALA A 59 -10.12 12.37 4.32
N ILE A 60 -10.52 12.18 3.06
CA ILE A 60 -11.33 11.01 2.64
C ILE A 60 -10.46 9.78 2.36
N ILE A 61 -9.36 9.93 1.62
CA ILE A 61 -8.55 8.80 1.11
C ILE A 61 -8.04 7.90 2.26
N PRO A 62 -7.47 8.42 3.36
CA PRO A 62 -7.00 7.57 4.45
C PRO A 62 -8.14 6.80 5.14
N GLY A 63 -9.33 7.40 5.22
CA GLY A 63 -10.53 6.73 5.74
C GLY A 63 -10.98 5.56 4.87
N LEU A 64 -11.01 5.77 3.55
CA LEU A 64 -11.36 4.71 2.59
C LEU A 64 -10.34 3.58 2.61
N LEU A 65 -9.04 3.89 2.64
CA LEU A 65 -7.98 2.88 2.66
C LEU A 65 -8.06 1.99 3.91
N ARG A 66 -8.33 2.57 5.08
CA ARG A 66 -8.54 1.80 6.32
C ARG A 66 -9.73 0.83 6.19
N ARG A 67 -10.83 1.29 5.60
CA ARG A 67 -12.04 0.46 5.39
C ARG A 67 -11.77 -0.69 4.42
N ILE A 68 -11.06 -0.42 3.32
CA ILE A 68 -10.69 -1.45 2.33
C ILE A 68 -9.79 -2.50 2.99
N ASN A 69 -8.72 -2.07 3.65
CA ASN A 69 -7.80 -2.99 4.32
C ASN A 69 -8.50 -3.84 5.40
N GLY A 70 -9.44 -3.24 6.15
CA GLY A 70 -10.26 -3.95 7.12
C GLY A 70 -11.16 -5.00 6.48
N ALA A 71 -11.89 -4.63 5.42
CA ALA A 71 -12.75 -5.54 4.68
C ALA A 71 -11.96 -6.69 4.04
N GLU A 72 -10.78 -6.42 3.49
CA GLU A 72 -9.89 -7.45 2.94
C GLU A 72 -9.42 -8.44 4.03
N ALA A 73 -9.06 -7.93 5.21
CA ALA A 73 -8.67 -8.78 6.33
C ALA A 73 -9.84 -9.68 6.81
N GLU A 74 -11.05 -9.15 6.88
CA GLU A 74 -12.26 -9.92 7.20
C GLU A 74 -12.53 -11.01 6.15
N VAL A 75 -12.43 -10.68 4.86
CA VAL A 75 -12.59 -11.66 3.77
C VAL A 75 -11.56 -12.79 3.89
N VAL A 76 -10.31 -12.47 4.21
CA VAL A 76 -9.26 -13.47 4.42
C VAL A 76 -9.59 -14.37 5.62
N ALA A 77 -10.03 -13.80 6.74
CA ALA A 77 -10.41 -14.55 7.93
C ALA A 77 -11.61 -15.48 7.66
N LEU A 78 -12.64 -14.98 6.97
CA LEU A 78 -13.82 -15.75 6.59
C LEU A 78 -13.47 -16.92 5.66
N LYS A 79 -12.62 -16.69 4.65
CA LYS A 79 -12.13 -17.75 3.75
C LYS A 79 -11.39 -18.85 4.53
N LYS A 80 -10.54 -18.47 5.49
CA LYS A 80 -9.82 -19.41 6.35
C LYS A 80 -10.77 -20.24 7.22
N ASN A 81 -11.76 -19.60 7.85
CA ASN A 81 -12.75 -20.28 8.69
C ASN A 81 -13.64 -21.22 7.88
N LYS A 82 -14.09 -20.80 6.70
CA LYS A 82 -14.85 -21.67 5.77
C LYS A 82 -14.05 -22.90 5.36
N LYS A 83 -12.75 -22.76 5.05
CA LYS A 83 -11.88 -23.89 4.71
C LYS A 83 -11.73 -24.86 5.88
N LYS A 84 -11.55 -24.35 7.11
CA LYS A 84 -11.50 -25.19 8.32
C LYS A 84 -12.80 -25.97 8.53
N LEU A 85 -13.94 -25.29 8.43
CA LEU A 85 -15.26 -25.93 8.56
C LEU A 85 -15.46 -27.01 7.49
N TRP A 86 -15.06 -26.74 6.25
CA TRP A 86 -15.15 -27.72 5.16
C TRP A 86 -14.29 -28.97 5.44
N LEU A 87 -13.03 -28.79 5.86
CA LEU A 87 -12.15 -29.90 6.25
C LEU A 87 -12.71 -30.71 7.42
N PHE A 88 -13.29 -30.03 8.41
CA PHE A 88 -13.92 -30.69 9.56
C PHE A 88 -15.11 -31.55 9.13
N ASN A 89 -15.99 -31.03 8.27
CA ASN A 89 -17.13 -31.79 7.74
C ASN A 89 -16.67 -33.01 6.93
N ILE A 90 -15.63 -32.88 6.11
CA ILE A 90 -15.05 -34.01 5.36
C ILE A 90 -14.54 -35.09 6.31
N LEU A 91 -13.76 -34.70 7.33
CA LEU A 91 -13.22 -35.64 8.30
C LEU A 91 -14.33 -36.37 9.07
N LEU A 92 -15.37 -35.63 9.48
CA LEU A 92 -16.55 -36.20 10.14
C LEU A 92 -17.26 -37.23 9.25
N CYS A 93 -17.48 -36.91 7.97
CA CYS A 93 -18.06 -37.85 7.01
C CYS A 93 -17.22 -39.12 6.87
N ILE A 94 -15.89 -39.00 6.77
CA ILE A 94 -14.98 -40.16 6.68
C ILE A 94 -15.12 -41.06 7.93
N ILE A 95 -15.17 -40.48 9.13
CA ILE A 95 -15.32 -41.23 10.39
C ILE A 95 -16.69 -41.95 10.44
N LEU A 96 -17.76 -41.29 10.01
CA LEU A 96 -19.10 -41.88 9.98
C LEU A 96 -19.20 -43.01 8.97
N LEU A 97 -18.62 -42.85 7.78
CA LEU A 97 -18.55 -43.90 6.77
C LEU A 97 -17.76 -45.11 7.27
N TRP A 98 -16.62 -44.88 7.94
CA TRP A 98 -15.83 -45.95 8.53
C TRP A 98 -16.64 -46.73 9.59
N LYS A 99 -17.36 -46.04 10.47
CA LYS A 99 -18.26 -46.66 11.47
C LYS A 99 -19.44 -47.44 10.89
N LEU A 100 -19.84 -47.18 9.64
CA LEU A 100 -20.92 -47.94 8.99
C LEU A 100 -20.41 -49.21 8.30
N MET A 101 -19.10 -49.28 8.05
CA MET A 101 -18.47 -50.40 7.34
C MET A 101 -17.84 -51.44 8.29
N TYR A 102 -17.77 -51.15 9.59
CA TYR A 102 -17.18 -52.00 10.64
C TYR A 102 -17.98 -51.88 11.94
#